data_AF-A0A4U5PJ48-F1
#
_entry.id   AF-A0A4U5PJ48-F1
#
_cell.length_a   1.000
_cell.length_b   1.000
_cell.length_c   1.000
_cell.angle_alpha   90.00
_cell.angle_beta   90.00
_cell.angle_gamma   90.00
#
_symmetry.space_group_name_H-M   'P 1'
#
loop_
_entity.id
_entity.type
_entity.pdbx_description
1 polymer ?
#
loop_
_entity_poly.entity_id
_entity_poly.type
_entity_poly.pdbx_seq_one_letter_code
_entity_poly.pdbx_strand_id
1 'polypeptide(L)'
;MGRMTPRRAVRLTDLLFYLTVAAIGVISGFALYYRTTNVWNLKNLGDTFLTKHIGRRPIIIGAFHRQLHEQNVGGHYAVFQFLGNGRESYSLYCLSKDDNGKEVIDRAQIERIHKGKRAANDACSWSGHLAECRIASGSIDSVKVSTISNFSEALDVTLEKPTYFPERQKLVVCVSPLYIYVEWKFLVTAIETWIAMGASKIVIPIQSVSANAYNIIKKYEEQGIVIIRQHAKWPVLSDVNPNGLVLSRGIEESHVNCLHFVKPFADMVIFTDVDDVLLPLNPMNLNDGPLAIIEDLTKEHPQAGSFLLEHANTQFVLSENNVEPTLKNFNFDFLKNTQWTASCKVKRIPTRVIVNASRVDTVNMHETGNLRLGYLQVRVPCRKGHFYHLRHTFKNKAFGETRVDMSALAAKLNAQWKGRLENTFGELSSTALEKTSTESFKDFDRCTESIDAELWKLSASRCLTANVCFSRITRNVDCVALQSNYSFAKTGEDFVIGLNRSEFIKSKPNCEAPLPEYVSGNSYFLP
;
A
#
# COMPACT_ATOMS: atom_id res chain seq x y z
N MET A 1 53.09 84.22 -25.14
CA MET A 1 51.62 84.36 -25.04
C MET A 1 51.04 83.06 -24.52
N GLY A 2 50.84 82.96 -23.19
CA GLY A 2 50.15 81.82 -22.58
C GLY A 2 48.88 82.30 -21.90
N ARG A 3 47.72 82.01 -22.50
CA ARG A 3 46.39 82.32 -21.93
C ARG A 3 46.15 81.43 -20.70
N MET A 4 46.01 82.05 -19.53
CA MET A 4 45.36 81.41 -18.37
C MET A 4 43.85 81.31 -18.65
N THR A 5 43.32 80.08 -18.61
CA THR A 5 41.89 79.80 -18.56
C THR A 5 41.39 79.83 -17.11
N PRO A 6 40.18 80.35 -16.85
CA PRO A 6 39.66 80.47 -15.49
C PRO A 6 39.08 79.12 -15.02
N ARG A 7 39.50 78.66 -13.83
CA ARG A 7 38.83 77.57 -13.11
C ARG A 7 37.42 78.02 -12.72
N ARG A 8 36.39 77.43 -13.33
CA ARG A 8 34.99 77.58 -12.91
C ARG A 8 34.85 76.99 -11.50
N ALA A 9 34.49 77.84 -10.53
CA ALA A 9 34.01 77.39 -9.23
C ALA A 9 32.70 76.61 -9.44
N VAL A 10 32.73 75.31 -9.21
CA VAL A 10 31.53 74.47 -9.14
C VAL A 10 30.70 75.02 -7.97
N ARG A 11 29.49 75.50 -8.26
CA ARG A 11 28.63 76.09 -7.22
C ARG A 11 28.21 74.96 -6.29
N LEU A 12 28.18 75.23 -4.98
CA LEU A 12 27.76 74.29 -3.93
C LEU A 12 26.41 73.61 -4.25
N THR A 13 25.55 74.31 -4.99
CA THR A 13 24.27 73.82 -5.52
C THR A 13 24.41 72.63 -6.46
N ASP A 14 25.45 72.61 -7.30
CA ASP A 14 25.68 71.54 -8.26
C ASP A 14 26.15 70.28 -7.53
N LEU A 15 27.02 70.44 -6.52
CA LEU A 15 27.48 69.33 -5.67
C LEU A 15 26.31 68.70 -4.89
N LEU A 16 25.44 69.51 -4.31
CA LEU A 16 24.21 69.06 -3.63
C LEU A 16 23.26 68.32 -4.58
N PHE A 17 23.11 68.81 -5.80
CA PHE A 17 22.29 68.15 -6.82
C PHE A 17 22.87 66.77 -7.18
N TYR A 18 24.18 66.67 -7.44
CA TYR A 18 24.81 65.38 -7.74
C TYR A 18 24.72 64.38 -6.58
N LEU A 19 24.91 64.82 -5.33
CA LEU A 19 24.74 63.97 -4.15
C LEU A 19 23.29 63.50 -3.99
N THR A 20 22.32 64.37 -4.25
CA THR A 20 20.90 64.04 -4.15
C THR A 20 20.47 63.05 -5.24
N VAL A 21 20.94 63.23 -6.47
CA VAL A 21 20.70 62.29 -7.57
C VAL A 21 21.37 60.94 -7.31
N ALA A 22 22.60 60.93 -6.78
CA ALA A 22 23.27 59.69 -6.39
C ALA A 22 22.53 58.96 -5.26
N ALA A 23 22.07 59.69 -4.24
CA ALA A 23 21.29 59.13 -3.13
C ALA A 23 19.94 58.56 -3.60
N ILE A 24 19.21 59.28 -4.46
CA ILE A 24 17.97 58.79 -5.08
C ILE A 24 18.25 57.58 -5.97
N GLY A 25 19.37 57.57 -6.71
CA GLY A 25 19.79 56.43 -7.51
C GLY A 25 20.10 55.18 -6.69
N VAL A 26 20.77 55.33 -5.55
CA VAL A 26 21.04 54.23 -4.61
C VAL A 26 19.76 53.74 -3.94
N ILE A 27 18.90 54.64 -3.45
CA ILE A 27 17.63 54.27 -2.81
C ILE A 27 16.70 53.59 -3.83
N SER A 28 16.62 54.12 -5.05
CA SER A 28 15.85 53.52 -6.15
C SER A 28 16.45 52.19 -6.58
N GLY A 29 17.78 52.06 -6.61
CA GLY A 29 18.48 50.81 -6.89
C GLY A 29 18.22 49.74 -5.82
N PHE A 30 18.22 50.09 -4.54
CA PHE A 30 17.84 49.21 -3.44
C PHE A 30 16.36 48.84 -3.49
N ALA A 31 15.47 49.80 -3.77
CA ALA A 31 14.04 49.56 -3.91
C ALA A 31 13.74 48.68 -5.14
N LEU A 32 14.46 48.88 -6.26
CA LEU A 32 14.38 48.02 -7.44
C LEU A 32 14.94 46.64 -7.15
N TYR A 33 16.10 46.53 -6.50
CA TYR A 33 16.70 45.27 -6.08
C TYR A 33 15.75 44.48 -5.19
N TYR A 34 15.11 45.11 -4.20
CA TYR A 34 14.09 44.45 -3.36
C TYR A 34 12.79 44.14 -4.11
N ARG A 35 12.39 44.94 -5.09
CA ARG A 35 11.23 44.65 -5.97
C ARG A 35 11.51 43.56 -7.01
N THR A 36 12.76 43.40 -7.45
CA THR A 36 13.17 42.48 -8.52
C THR A 36 13.89 41.23 -8.03
N THR A 37 14.33 41.19 -6.76
CA THR A 37 14.59 39.93 -6.07
C THR A 37 13.27 39.20 -6.01
N ASN A 38 13.08 38.35 -7.01
CA ASN A 38 12.05 37.35 -7.07
C ASN A 38 11.97 36.70 -5.68
N VAL A 39 10.77 36.56 -5.13
CA VAL A 39 10.56 35.84 -3.86
C VAL A 39 11.25 34.46 -3.92
N TRP A 40 11.39 33.87 -5.11
CA TRP A 40 12.21 32.69 -5.35
C TRP A 40 13.71 32.88 -5.14
N ASN A 41 14.33 34.01 -5.48
CA ASN A 41 15.75 34.24 -5.21
C ASN A 41 16.01 34.52 -3.73
N LEU A 42 15.12 35.21 -3.03
CA LEU A 42 15.17 35.37 -1.58
C LEU A 42 14.91 34.04 -0.85
N LYS A 43 13.99 33.22 -1.36
CA LYS A 43 13.79 31.83 -0.94
C LYS A 43 15.06 31.02 -1.20
N ASN A 44 15.65 31.07 -2.38
CA ASN A 44 16.84 30.29 -2.72
C ASN A 44 18.07 30.75 -1.92
N LEU A 45 18.25 32.04 -1.65
CA LEU A 45 19.25 32.55 -0.72
C LEU A 45 18.96 32.08 0.71
N GLY A 46 17.70 32.18 1.13
CA GLY A 46 17.21 31.59 2.38
C GLY A 46 17.57 30.11 2.47
N ASP A 47 17.22 29.29 1.49
CA ASP A 47 17.49 27.86 1.40
C ASP A 47 19.00 27.54 1.31
N THR A 48 19.83 28.48 0.83
CA THR A 48 21.30 28.33 0.79
C THR A 48 21.94 28.59 2.16
N PHE A 49 21.37 29.48 2.98
CA PHE A 49 21.84 29.78 4.35
C PHE A 49 21.10 28.99 5.45
N LEU A 50 19.87 28.56 5.16
CA LEU A 50 19.04 27.70 5.99
C LEU A 50 19.26 26.27 5.50
N THR A 51 20.30 25.61 6.01
CA THR A 51 20.39 24.15 5.91
C THR A 51 19.15 23.57 6.58
N LYS A 52 18.16 23.16 5.76
CA LYS A 52 17.00 22.46 6.29
C LYS A 52 17.50 21.16 6.89
N HIS A 53 17.51 21.07 8.21
CA HIS A 53 17.70 19.80 8.90
C HIS A 53 16.45 18.96 8.62
N ILE A 54 16.63 18.04 7.69
CA ILE A 54 15.57 17.19 7.13
C ILE A 54 15.24 16.04 8.12
N GLY A 55 16.24 15.57 8.88
CA GLY A 55 16.07 14.53 9.90
C GLY A 55 15.52 13.20 9.36
N ARG A 56 15.47 12.19 10.21
CA ARG A 56 14.72 10.96 9.95
C ARG A 56 13.24 11.22 10.13
N ARG A 57 12.40 10.65 9.27
CA ARG A 57 10.94 10.84 9.29
C ARG A 57 10.19 9.50 9.14
N PRO A 58 10.29 8.59 10.14
CA PRO A 58 9.44 7.40 10.18
C PRO A 58 7.95 7.76 10.14
N ILE A 59 7.22 7.13 9.22
CA ILE A 59 5.77 7.25 9.07
C ILE A 59 5.14 5.96 9.60
N ILE A 60 4.53 6.01 10.77
CA ILE A 60 3.84 4.86 11.38
C ILE A 60 2.54 4.60 10.61
N ILE A 61 2.44 3.39 10.06
CA ILE A 61 1.33 2.93 9.21
C ILE A 61 0.51 1.81 9.86
N GLY A 62 0.95 1.30 11.01
CA GLY A 62 0.21 0.33 11.82
C GLY A 62 0.83 0.18 13.20
N ALA A 63 0.00 -0.10 14.20
CA ALA A 63 0.45 -0.35 15.57
C ALA A 63 -0.44 -1.44 16.19
N PHE A 64 0.16 -2.52 16.65
CA PHE A 64 -0.57 -3.74 17.03
C PHE A 64 -0.04 -4.32 18.34
N HIS A 65 -0.90 -5.01 19.09
CA HIS A 65 -0.45 -5.84 20.21
C HIS A 65 0.19 -7.14 19.70
N ARG A 66 1.36 -7.47 20.24
CA ARG A 66 1.99 -8.78 20.03
C ARG A 66 1.18 -9.86 20.75
N GLN A 67 0.78 -10.90 20.01
CA GLN A 67 0.00 -11.99 20.57
C GLN A 67 0.83 -12.80 21.58
N LEU A 68 0.24 -13.23 22.70
CA LEU A 68 0.96 -13.95 23.76
C LEU A 68 1.61 -15.25 23.27
N HIS A 69 0.91 -16.00 22.41
CA HIS A 69 1.45 -17.23 21.80
C HIS A 69 2.60 -16.97 20.83
N GLU A 70 2.87 -15.70 20.50
CA GLU A 70 3.99 -15.28 19.66
C GLU A 70 5.21 -14.78 20.43
N GLN A 71 5.20 -14.84 21.74
CA GLN A 71 6.27 -14.29 22.55
C GLN A 71 7.26 -15.38 22.98
N ASN A 72 8.55 -15.12 22.80
CA ASN A 72 9.63 -15.97 23.31
C ASN A 72 10.09 -15.53 24.70
N VAL A 73 9.79 -14.28 25.08
CA VAL A 73 10.12 -13.66 26.36
C VAL A 73 8.84 -13.17 26.99
N GLY A 74 8.66 -13.41 28.29
CA GLY A 74 7.46 -12.98 29.00
C GLY A 74 7.33 -11.45 29.05
N GLY A 75 6.16 -10.93 28.72
CA GLY A 75 5.87 -9.51 28.81
C GLY A 75 4.64 -9.09 28.00
N HIS A 76 4.52 -7.80 27.78
CA HIS A 76 3.58 -7.23 26.84
C HIS A 76 4.38 -6.43 25.83
N TYR A 77 4.04 -6.54 24.55
CA TYR A 77 4.77 -5.89 23.48
C TYR A 77 3.80 -5.25 22.48
N ALA A 78 4.19 -4.08 21.98
CA ALA A 78 3.58 -3.41 20.85
C ALA A 78 4.50 -3.54 19.63
N VAL A 79 3.90 -3.80 18.47
CA VAL A 79 4.57 -3.85 17.17
C VAL A 79 4.10 -2.67 16.34
N PHE A 80 5.02 -1.77 16.01
CA PHE A 80 4.79 -0.64 15.13
C PHE A 80 5.33 -0.98 13.75
N GLN A 81 4.47 -0.92 12.75
CA GLN A 81 4.88 -0.92 11.36
C GLN A 81 5.06 0.53 10.90
N PHE A 82 6.22 0.85 10.35
CA PHE A 82 6.50 2.19 9.85
C PHE A 82 7.25 2.18 8.52
N LEU A 83 7.07 3.23 7.75
CA LEU A 83 7.79 3.49 6.51
C LEU A 83 8.97 4.45 6.78
N GLY A 84 10.11 4.19 6.17
CA GLY A 84 11.27 5.07 6.24
C GLY A 84 12.24 4.83 5.09
N ASN A 85 13.24 5.70 4.96
CA ASN A 85 14.38 5.52 4.09
C ASN A 85 15.18 4.27 4.49
N GLY A 86 15.17 3.24 3.66
CA GLY A 86 15.82 1.96 3.92
C GLY A 86 17.36 2.02 3.97
N ARG A 87 17.98 3.18 3.70
CA ARG A 87 19.42 3.42 3.86
C ARG A 87 19.79 3.93 5.26
N GLU A 88 18.82 4.37 6.03
CA GLU A 88 19.03 4.93 7.36
C GLU A 88 18.84 3.86 8.45
N SER A 89 19.62 3.99 9.52
CA SER A 89 19.31 3.31 10.77
C SER A 89 18.30 4.14 11.54
N TYR A 90 17.28 3.50 12.11
CA TYR A 90 16.28 4.15 12.94
C TYR A 90 16.51 3.84 14.41
N SER A 91 16.06 4.74 15.28
CA SER A 91 15.88 4.48 16.70
C SER A 91 14.51 5.00 17.08
N LEU A 92 13.71 4.16 17.71
CA LEU A 92 12.41 4.51 18.26
C LEU A 92 12.41 4.11 19.73
N TYR A 93 11.88 4.98 20.57
CA TYR A 93 11.66 4.79 21.99
C TYR A 93 10.16 4.85 22.24
N CYS A 94 9.69 3.94 23.07
CA CYS A 94 8.29 3.81 23.43
C CYS A 94 8.13 4.08 24.92
N LEU A 95 7.15 4.92 25.27
CA LEU A 95 6.71 5.14 26.64
C LEU A 95 5.25 4.72 26.74
N SER A 96 4.99 3.79 27.66
CA SER A 96 3.63 3.34 28.00
C SER A 96 3.41 3.44 29.50
N LYS A 97 2.16 3.63 29.91
CA LYS A 97 1.75 3.62 31.32
C LYS A 97 0.59 2.66 31.49
N ASP A 98 0.60 1.85 32.54
CA ASP A 98 -0.55 1.02 32.90
C ASP A 98 -1.58 1.80 33.74
N ASP A 99 -2.70 1.15 34.06
CA ASP A 99 -3.79 1.71 34.86
C ASP A 99 -3.36 2.09 36.29
N ASN A 100 -2.25 1.52 36.79
CA ASN A 100 -1.68 1.82 38.10
C ASN A 100 -0.62 2.93 38.05
N GLY A 101 -0.40 3.53 36.87
CA GLY A 101 0.60 4.57 36.63
C GLY A 101 2.03 4.04 36.52
N LYS A 102 2.26 2.73 36.40
CA LYS A 102 3.58 2.16 36.18
C LYS A 102 4.03 2.48 34.76
N GLU A 103 5.15 3.20 34.67
CA GLU A 103 5.73 3.58 33.39
C GLU A 103 6.74 2.54 32.91
N VAL A 104 6.69 2.24 31.61
CA VAL A 104 7.71 1.45 30.90
C VAL A 104 8.22 2.27 29.74
N ILE A 105 9.52 2.56 29.78
CA ILE A 105 10.28 3.13 28.66
C ILE A 105 11.13 2.02 28.07
N ASP A 106 11.02 1.81 26.77
CA ASP A 106 11.78 0.79 26.05
C ASP A 106 12.32 1.34 24.72
N ARG A 107 13.48 0.83 24.31
CA ARG A 107 14.05 1.14 22.98
C ARG A 107 13.65 0.03 22.03
N ALA A 108 12.97 0.40 20.95
CA ALA A 108 12.44 -0.55 20.01
C ALA A 108 13.53 -1.41 19.34
N GLN A 109 13.26 -2.71 19.20
CA GLN A 109 13.99 -3.56 18.26
C GLN A 109 13.43 -3.31 16.87
N ILE A 110 14.27 -2.80 15.96
CA ILE A 110 13.85 -2.43 14.61
C ILE A 110 14.42 -3.40 13.59
N GLU A 111 13.53 -3.91 12.74
CA GLU A 111 13.88 -4.77 11.63
C GLU A 111 13.18 -4.32 10.36
N ARG A 112 13.91 -4.33 9.24
CA ARG A 112 13.30 -4.11 7.92
C ARG A 112 12.38 -5.28 7.57
N ILE A 113 11.22 -5.00 6.97
CA ILE A 113 10.26 -6.07 6.61
C ILE A 113 10.78 -7.01 5.51
N HIS A 114 11.79 -6.57 4.78
CA HIS A 114 12.42 -7.32 3.71
C HIS A 114 13.93 -7.06 3.66
N LYS A 115 14.74 -8.13 3.65
CA LYS A 115 16.22 -8.07 3.57
C LYS A 115 16.78 -8.79 2.32
N GLY A 116 15.91 -9.23 1.40
CA GLY A 116 16.30 -10.07 0.26
C GLY A 116 16.98 -9.29 -0.88
N LYS A 117 17.11 -9.93 -2.06
CA LYS A 117 17.87 -9.47 -3.26
C LYS A 117 17.56 -8.05 -3.75
N ARG A 118 16.50 -7.41 -3.22
CA ARG A 118 16.04 -6.07 -3.56
C ARG A 118 16.61 -4.97 -2.66
N ALA A 119 17.33 -5.33 -1.60
CA ALA A 119 17.97 -4.39 -0.69
C ALA A 119 19.15 -3.60 -1.31
N ALA A 120 19.62 -3.98 -2.49
CA ALA A 120 20.86 -3.48 -3.10
C ALA A 120 20.71 -2.35 -4.13
N ASN A 121 19.48 -1.89 -4.44
CA ASN A 121 19.27 -0.90 -5.50
C ASN A 121 18.73 0.43 -4.95
N ASP A 122 19.37 1.54 -5.33
CA ASP A 122 19.05 2.91 -4.89
C ASP A 122 17.68 3.44 -5.36
N ALA A 123 17.02 2.73 -6.26
CA ALA A 123 15.80 3.18 -6.91
C ALA A 123 14.58 3.17 -5.96
N CYS A 124 14.49 2.23 -4.99
CA CYS A 124 13.41 2.14 -3.99
C CYS A 124 13.99 2.48 -2.63
N SER A 125 14.25 3.77 -2.44
CA SER A 125 14.91 4.23 -1.22
C SER A 125 14.04 4.11 0.03
N TRP A 126 12.71 3.98 -0.11
CA TRP A 126 11.79 3.84 1.01
C TRP A 126 11.29 2.41 1.15
N SER A 127 11.13 1.94 2.39
CA SER A 127 10.59 0.61 2.69
C SER A 127 9.98 0.53 4.09
N GLY A 128 9.14 -0.48 4.30
CA GLY A 128 8.60 -0.82 5.60
C GLY A 128 9.63 -1.40 6.59
N HIS A 129 9.36 -1.13 7.86
CA HIS A 129 10.09 -1.62 9.02
C HIS A 129 9.08 -2.05 10.09
N LEU A 130 9.46 -3.01 10.93
CA LEU A 130 8.80 -3.30 12.19
C LEU A 130 9.67 -2.80 13.33
N ALA A 131 9.05 -2.13 14.29
CA ALA A 131 9.63 -1.74 15.56
C ALA A 131 8.85 -2.45 16.67
N GLU A 132 9.51 -3.24 17.49
CA GLU A 132 8.90 -3.89 18.64
C GLU A 132 9.36 -3.24 19.94
N CYS A 133 8.41 -2.86 20.78
CA CYS A 133 8.65 -2.27 22.10
C CYS A 133 7.95 -3.06 23.19
N ARG A 134 8.61 -3.21 24.33
CA ARG A 134 7.95 -3.64 25.57
C ARG A 134 7.01 -2.54 26.07
N ILE A 135 5.84 -2.94 26.52
CA ILE A 135 4.80 -2.05 27.06
C ILE A 135 4.39 -2.47 28.47
N ALA A 136 3.78 -1.54 29.20
CA ALA A 136 3.42 -1.70 30.61
C ALA A 136 2.32 -2.76 30.83
N SER A 137 1.32 -2.80 29.95
CA SER A 137 0.18 -3.73 30.01
C SER A 137 -0.29 -4.12 28.62
N GLY A 138 -0.94 -5.29 28.49
CA GLY A 138 -1.63 -5.71 27.27
C GLY A 138 -2.97 -4.99 27.02
N SER A 139 -3.45 -4.19 27.98
CA SER A 139 -4.73 -3.46 27.91
C SER A 139 -4.61 -2.00 27.46
N ILE A 140 -3.40 -1.51 27.17
CA ILE A 140 -3.21 -0.09 26.80
C ILE A 140 -3.72 0.20 25.39
N ASP A 141 -4.33 1.36 25.21
CA ASP A 141 -4.88 1.78 23.92
C ASP A 141 -3.92 2.66 23.12
N SER A 142 -2.88 3.23 23.74
CA SER A 142 -1.90 4.07 23.05
C SER A 142 -0.51 4.02 23.67
N VAL A 143 0.49 4.39 22.87
CA VAL A 143 1.91 4.43 23.25
C VAL A 143 2.53 5.71 22.72
N LYS A 144 3.28 6.42 23.58
CA LYS A 144 4.07 7.56 23.14
C LYS A 144 5.34 7.07 22.45
N VAL A 145 5.61 7.56 21.24
CA VAL A 145 6.75 7.18 20.40
C VAL A 145 7.63 8.41 20.14
N SER A 146 8.94 8.23 20.31
CA SER A 146 9.95 9.27 20.08
C SER A 146 11.19 8.67 19.42
N THR A 147 11.99 9.46 18.69
CA THR A 147 13.28 8.99 18.15
C THR A 147 14.42 9.08 19.17
N ILE A 148 14.20 9.80 20.27
CA ILE A 148 15.12 9.97 21.39
C ILE A 148 14.45 9.54 22.70
N SER A 149 15.25 9.31 23.75
CA SER A 149 14.73 8.88 25.06
C SER A 149 13.97 9.98 25.83
N ASN A 150 13.91 11.21 25.31
CA ASN A 150 13.09 12.29 25.84
C ASN A 150 11.70 12.28 25.17
N PHE A 151 10.65 12.30 25.99
CA PHE A 151 9.25 12.20 25.56
C PHE A 151 8.47 13.51 25.64
N SER A 152 9.14 14.66 25.88
CA SER A 152 8.48 15.98 25.93
C SER A 152 7.70 16.32 24.66
N GLU A 153 8.22 15.88 23.50
CA GLU A 153 7.63 16.09 22.18
C GLU A 153 7.31 14.76 21.49
N ALA A 154 7.00 13.70 22.25
CA ALA A 154 6.66 12.39 21.66
C ALA A 154 5.28 12.40 21.00
N LEU A 155 5.12 11.61 19.94
CA LEU A 155 3.83 11.40 19.28
C LEU A 155 3.06 10.30 20.02
N ASP A 156 1.78 10.55 20.32
CA ASP A 156 0.89 9.50 20.84
C ASP A 156 0.35 8.65 19.68
N VAL A 157 0.54 7.34 19.75
CA VAL A 157 0.19 6.38 18.69
C VAL A 157 -0.80 5.38 19.26
N THR A 158 -2.01 5.40 18.73
CA THR A 158 -3.08 4.45 19.10
C THR A 158 -2.73 3.04 18.63
N LEU A 159 -2.83 2.07 19.53
CA LEU A 159 -2.73 0.65 19.21
C LEU A 159 -4.06 0.14 18.66
N GLU A 160 -4.00 -0.60 17.56
CA GLU A 160 -5.17 -1.21 16.97
C GLU A 160 -5.69 -2.32 17.89
N LYS A 161 -6.98 -2.23 18.25
CA LYS A 161 -7.64 -3.22 19.10
C LYS A 161 -7.71 -4.56 18.39
N PRO A 162 -7.22 -5.65 18.99
CA PRO A 162 -7.28 -6.97 18.37
C PRO A 162 -8.73 -7.37 18.09
N THR A 163 -9.01 -7.83 16.87
CA THR A 163 -10.30 -8.39 16.51
C THR A 163 -10.35 -9.87 16.89
N TYR A 164 -11.39 -10.30 17.59
CA TYR A 164 -11.60 -11.69 17.95
C TYR A 164 -12.92 -12.21 17.36
N PHE A 165 -12.88 -13.43 16.83
CA PHE A 165 -14.06 -14.19 16.44
C PHE A 165 -14.24 -15.36 17.42
N PRO A 166 -15.47 -15.89 17.59
CA PRO A 166 -15.71 -17.03 18.48
C PRO A 166 -14.81 -18.23 18.18
N GLU A 167 -14.53 -18.45 16.89
CA GLU A 167 -13.59 -19.45 16.41
C GLU A 167 -12.49 -18.80 15.57
N ARG A 168 -11.27 -19.32 15.69
CA ARG A 168 -10.19 -18.95 14.77
C ARG A 168 -10.54 -19.36 13.35
N GLN A 169 -10.21 -18.48 12.43
CA GLN A 169 -10.48 -18.59 11.02
C GLN A 169 -9.41 -19.46 10.38
N LYS A 170 -9.79 -20.65 9.91
CA LYS A 170 -8.85 -21.62 9.32
C LYS A 170 -8.08 -21.05 8.14
N LEU A 171 -8.76 -20.26 7.31
CA LEU A 171 -8.17 -19.65 6.11
C LEU A 171 -8.69 -18.22 5.92
N VAL A 172 -7.76 -17.27 5.96
CA VAL A 172 -8.00 -15.86 5.66
C VAL A 172 -7.23 -15.46 4.42
N VAL A 173 -7.83 -14.61 3.57
CA VAL A 173 -7.19 -14.12 2.35
C VAL A 173 -6.92 -12.63 2.51
N CYS A 174 -5.65 -12.23 2.43
CA CYS A 174 -5.22 -10.83 2.34
C CYS A 174 -5.00 -10.48 0.87
N VAL A 175 -5.84 -9.62 0.32
CA VAL A 175 -5.73 -9.16 -1.07
C VAL A 175 -4.76 -7.97 -1.14
N SER A 176 -3.95 -7.89 -2.19
CA SER A 176 -3.08 -6.75 -2.43
C SER A 176 -3.86 -5.47 -2.75
N PRO A 177 -3.34 -4.28 -2.38
CA PRO A 177 -3.97 -3.03 -2.76
C PRO A 177 -3.90 -2.82 -4.27
N LEU A 178 -5.05 -2.57 -4.89
CA LEU A 178 -5.12 -2.15 -6.30
C LEU A 178 -5.02 -0.64 -6.42
N TYR A 179 -4.63 -0.18 -7.61
CA TYR A 179 -4.60 1.24 -7.94
C TYR A 179 -5.99 1.89 -7.80
N ILE A 180 -6.98 1.30 -8.48
CA ILE A 180 -8.39 1.64 -8.38
C ILE A 180 -9.18 0.35 -8.63
N TYR A 181 -10.05 -0.01 -7.71
CA TYR A 181 -11.02 -1.09 -7.90
C TYR A 181 -12.18 -0.60 -8.77
N VAL A 182 -12.01 -0.60 -10.11
CA VAL A 182 -13.09 -0.21 -11.04
C VAL A 182 -13.83 -1.40 -11.64
N GLU A 183 -13.16 -2.54 -11.82
CA GLU A 183 -13.72 -3.68 -12.53
C GLU A 183 -14.44 -4.64 -11.59
N TRP A 184 -15.72 -4.37 -11.35
CA TRP A 184 -16.53 -5.13 -10.38
C TRP A 184 -16.67 -6.62 -10.73
N LYS A 185 -16.65 -7.01 -12.01
CA LYS A 185 -16.75 -8.41 -12.44
C LYS A 185 -15.58 -9.27 -11.93
N PHE A 186 -14.37 -8.72 -11.95
CA PHE A 186 -13.17 -9.40 -11.41
C PHE A 186 -13.27 -9.55 -9.91
N LEU A 187 -13.62 -8.47 -9.25
CA LEU A 187 -13.77 -8.43 -7.80
C LEU A 187 -14.79 -9.47 -7.31
N VAL A 188 -15.97 -9.52 -7.94
CA VAL A 188 -16.99 -10.52 -7.61
C VAL A 188 -16.47 -11.93 -7.89
N THR A 189 -15.81 -12.15 -9.03
CA THR A 189 -15.23 -13.47 -9.36
C THR A 189 -14.20 -13.93 -8.34
N ALA A 190 -13.29 -13.03 -7.94
CA ALA A 190 -12.29 -13.31 -6.93
C ALA A 190 -12.92 -13.68 -5.59
N ILE A 191 -13.85 -12.85 -5.12
CA ILE A 191 -14.51 -13.06 -3.82
C ILE A 191 -15.32 -14.36 -3.83
N GLU A 192 -16.18 -14.58 -4.83
CA GLU A 192 -17.01 -15.78 -4.92
C GLU A 192 -16.16 -17.05 -5.03
N THR A 193 -15.04 -16.99 -5.77
CA THR A 193 -14.09 -18.10 -5.87
C THR A 193 -13.46 -18.41 -4.53
N TRP A 194 -12.95 -17.41 -3.80
CA TRP A 194 -12.37 -17.63 -2.49
C TRP A 194 -13.36 -18.20 -1.47
N ILE A 195 -14.62 -17.72 -1.48
CA ILE A 195 -15.69 -18.29 -0.65
C ILE A 195 -15.93 -19.76 -1.02
N ALA A 196 -16.08 -20.06 -2.31
CA ALA A 196 -16.33 -21.42 -2.77
C ALA A 196 -15.19 -22.39 -2.42
N MET A 197 -13.97 -21.86 -2.28
CA MET A 197 -12.75 -22.56 -1.91
C MET A 197 -12.48 -22.62 -0.40
N GLY A 198 -13.40 -22.11 0.43
CA GLY A 198 -13.34 -22.27 1.89
C GLY A 198 -12.63 -21.15 2.64
N ALA A 199 -12.35 -20.01 2.00
CA ALA A 199 -11.92 -18.81 2.72
C ALA A 199 -13.06 -18.30 3.61
N SER A 200 -12.78 -18.07 4.89
CA SER A 200 -13.79 -17.62 5.84
C SER A 200 -13.81 -16.10 6.02
N LYS A 201 -12.69 -15.43 5.77
CA LYS A 201 -12.56 -13.96 5.72
C LYS A 201 -11.68 -13.55 4.55
N ILE A 202 -12.06 -12.45 3.90
CA ILE A 202 -11.27 -11.83 2.84
C ILE A 202 -11.02 -10.38 3.24
N VAL A 203 -9.75 -10.01 3.40
CA VAL A 203 -9.34 -8.66 3.79
C VAL A 203 -8.96 -7.89 2.53
N ILE A 204 -9.67 -6.79 2.28
CA ILE A 204 -9.49 -5.97 1.08
C ILE A 204 -9.03 -4.57 1.50
N PRO A 205 -7.76 -4.21 1.25
CA PRO A 205 -7.28 -2.85 1.45
C PRO A 205 -7.79 -1.93 0.34
N ILE A 206 -8.46 -0.84 0.72
CA ILE A 206 -9.01 0.17 -0.19
C ILE A 206 -8.32 1.51 0.05
N GLN A 207 -7.69 2.01 -1.01
CA GLN A 207 -7.26 3.42 -1.13
C GLN A 207 -8.26 4.20 -2.00
N SER A 208 -8.68 3.61 -3.12
CA SER A 208 -9.68 4.17 -4.04
C SER A 208 -10.40 3.08 -4.82
N VAL A 209 -11.69 3.30 -5.12
CA VAL A 209 -12.61 2.30 -5.66
C VAL A 209 -13.79 2.98 -6.36
N SER A 210 -14.37 2.38 -7.41
CA SER A 210 -15.62 2.90 -7.98
C SER A 210 -16.77 2.74 -7.00
N ALA A 211 -17.74 3.64 -7.03
CA ALA A 211 -18.91 3.59 -6.15
C ALA A 211 -19.65 2.25 -6.28
N ASN A 212 -19.75 1.74 -7.51
CA ASN A 212 -20.32 0.42 -7.79
C ASN A 212 -19.57 -0.71 -7.08
N ALA A 213 -18.24 -0.77 -7.26
CA ALA A 213 -17.43 -1.80 -6.61
C ALA A 213 -17.45 -1.64 -5.09
N TYR A 214 -17.41 -0.41 -4.56
CA TYR A 214 -17.49 -0.15 -3.12
C TYR A 214 -18.80 -0.65 -2.53
N ASN A 215 -19.93 -0.37 -3.16
CA ASN A 215 -21.25 -0.85 -2.72
C ASN A 215 -21.32 -2.37 -2.71
N ILE A 216 -20.73 -3.03 -3.71
CA ILE A 216 -20.63 -4.49 -3.75
C ILE A 216 -19.81 -5.00 -2.55
N ILE A 217 -18.62 -4.46 -2.31
CA ILE A 217 -17.75 -4.85 -1.19
C ILE A 217 -18.45 -4.61 0.15
N LYS A 218 -19.14 -3.48 0.32
CA LYS A 218 -19.92 -3.17 1.53
C LYS A 218 -20.99 -4.23 1.80
N LYS A 219 -21.65 -4.75 0.77
CA LYS A 219 -22.61 -5.86 0.95
C LYS A 219 -21.94 -7.18 1.37
N TYR A 220 -20.70 -7.46 0.93
CA TYR A 220 -19.92 -8.57 1.47
C TYR A 220 -19.46 -8.33 2.92
N GLU A 221 -19.14 -7.08 3.27
CA GLU A 221 -18.73 -6.69 4.62
C GLU A 221 -19.90 -6.80 5.62
N GLU A 222 -21.11 -6.38 5.22
CA GLU A 222 -22.34 -6.53 6.02
C GLU A 222 -22.65 -8.00 6.36
N GLN A 223 -22.24 -8.94 5.50
CA GLN A 223 -22.35 -10.38 5.77
C GLN A 223 -21.21 -10.95 6.60
N GLY A 224 -20.23 -10.12 6.96
CA GLY A 224 -19.04 -10.55 7.67
C GLY A 224 -18.09 -11.42 6.82
N ILE A 225 -18.21 -11.42 5.49
CA ILE A 225 -17.32 -12.21 4.61
C ILE A 225 -16.06 -11.41 4.30
N VAL A 226 -16.24 -10.13 3.95
CA VAL A 226 -15.15 -9.22 3.65
C VAL A 226 -14.87 -8.31 4.85
N ILE A 227 -13.61 -7.96 5.06
CA ILE A 227 -13.20 -6.89 5.96
C ILE A 227 -12.54 -5.81 5.11
N ILE A 228 -13.13 -4.61 5.06
CA ILE A 228 -12.52 -3.48 4.37
C ILE A 228 -11.43 -2.89 5.26
N ARG A 229 -10.20 -2.86 4.76
CA ARG A 229 -9.08 -2.18 5.41
C ARG A 229 -8.83 -0.84 4.75
N GLN A 230 -8.61 0.19 5.57
CA GLN A 230 -8.22 1.50 5.08
C GLN A 230 -6.73 1.47 4.70
N HIS A 231 -6.43 1.73 3.43
CA HIS A 231 -5.05 1.81 2.93
C HIS A 231 -4.73 3.26 2.55
N ALA A 232 -4.28 4.02 3.54
CA ALA A 232 -4.01 5.44 3.41
C ALA A 232 -2.80 5.72 2.49
N LYS A 233 -2.95 6.72 1.62
CA LYS A 233 -1.81 7.35 0.95
C LYS A 233 -0.89 7.94 2.03
N TRP A 234 0.42 7.92 1.80
CA TRP A 234 1.39 8.49 2.74
C TRP A 234 1.58 9.99 2.49
N PRO A 235 1.89 10.79 3.52
CA PRO A 235 2.12 12.21 3.35
C PRO A 235 3.32 12.47 2.44
N VAL A 236 3.20 13.48 1.58
CA VAL A 236 4.34 13.99 0.80
C VAL A 236 5.18 14.84 1.74
N LEU A 237 6.47 14.52 1.83
CA LEU A 237 7.42 15.26 2.65
C LEU A 237 8.00 16.41 1.85
N SER A 238 8.60 17.37 2.55
CA SER A 238 9.12 18.60 1.96
C SER A 238 10.18 18.41 0.86
N ASP A 239 10.93 17.32 0.88
CA ASP A 239 12.01 16.97 -0.04
C ASP A 239 11.70 15.71 -0.87
N VAL A 240 10.71 14.91 -0.47
CA VAL A 240 10.52 13.57 -1.03
C VAL A 240 9.06 13.11 -0.99
N ASN A 241 8.62 12.37 -2.01
CA ASN A 241 7.31 11.72 -2.04
C ASN A 241 7.47 10.20 -1.80
N PRO A 242 7.21 9.69 -0.56
CA PRO A 242 7.37 8.28 -0.24
C PRO A 242 6.53 7.35 -1.13
N ASN A 243 5.34 7.80 -1.55
CA ASN A 243 4.44 7.00 -2.39
C ASN A 243 5.11 6.57 -3.71
N GLY A 244 6.02 7.40 -4.24
CA GLY A 244 6.76 7.12 -5.46
C GLY A 244 8.01 6.24 -5.28
N LEU A 245 8.45 5.99 -4.05
CA LEU A 245 9.76 5.41 -3.73
C LEU A 245 9.68 4.07 -2.99
N VAL A 246 8.47 3.62 -2.66
CA VAL A 246 8.22 2.29 -2.12
C VAL A 246 7.93 1.33 -3.26
N LEU A 247 8.55 0.15 -3.17
CA LEU A 247 8.41 -0.89 -4.17
C LEU A 247 6.93 -1.30 -4.33
N SER A 248 6.52 -1.47 -5.60
CA SER A 248 5.18 -1.96 -5.94
C SER A 248 4.07 -1.22 -5.19
N ARG A 249 4.22 0.10 -4.93
CA ARG A 249 3.20 0.96 -4.31
C ARG A 249 2.78 0.52 -2.91
N GLY A 250 3.66 -0.10 -2.14
CA GLY A 250 3.32 -0.46 -0.77
C GLY A 250 2.56 -1.77 -0.62
N ILE A 251 2.56 -2.66 -1.63
CA ILE A 251 1.87 -3.94 -1.49
C ILE A 251 2.50 -4.78 -0.36
N GLU A 252 3.82 -4.76 -0.22
CA GLU A 252 4.52 -5.48 0.85
C GLU A 252 4.12 -4.92 2.22
N GLU A 253 4.09 -3.59 2.35
CA GLU A 253 3.64 -2.87 3.53
C GLU A 253 2.17 -3.20 3.85
N SER A 254 1.30 -3.24 2.85
CA SER A 254 -0.11 -3.60 3.00
C SER A 254 -0.29 -5.05 3.47
N HIS A 255 0.48 -5.99 2.92
CA HIS A 255 0.44 -7.39 3.33
C HIS A 255 0.96 -7.61 4.75
N VAL A 256 2.03 -6.94 5.15
CA VAL A 256 2.51 -6.98 6.54
C VAL A 256 1.48 -6.37 7.49
N ASN A 257 0.84 -5.25 7.11
CA ASN A 257 -0.25 -4.67 7.89
C ASN A 257 -1.41 -5.65 8.07
N CYS A 258 -1.83 -6.29 6.96
CA CYS A 258 -2.88 -7.31 6.97
C CYS A 258 -2.50 -8.50 7.85
N LEU A 259 -1.26 -9.00 7.76
CA LEU A 259 -0.77 -10.10 8.60
C LEU A 259 -0.93 -9.78 10.08
N HIS A 260 -0.46 -8.61 10.53
CA HIS A 260 -0.58 -8.22 11.93
C HIS A 260 -2.02 -8.02 12.39
N PHE A 261 -2.88 -7.49 11.51
CA PHE A 261 -4.31 -7.37 11.76
C PHE A 261 -5.00 -8.73 11.95
N VAL A 262 -4.66 -9.74 11.15
CA VAL A 262 -5.36 -11.04 11.16
C VAL A 262 -4.78 -12.05 12.15
N LYS A 263 -3.53 -11.90 12.60
CA LYS A 263 -2.87 -12.77 13.60
C LYS A 263 -3.73 -13.15 14.81
N PRO A 264 -4.50 -12.22 15.44
CA PRO A 264 -5.34 -12.54 16.58
C PRO A 264 -6.41 -13.61 16.29
N PHE A 265 -6.81 -13.80 15.02
CA PHE A 265 -7.93 -14.66 14.67
C PHE A 265 -7.71 -15.62 13.50
N ALA A 266 -6.61 -15.57 12.75
CA ALA A 266 -6.37 -16.41 11.58
C ALA A 266 -5.34 -17.52 11.83
N ASP A 267 -5.59 -18.74 11.37
CA ASP A 267 -4.60 -19.83 11.43
C ASP A 267 -3.67 -19.79 10.22
N MET A 268 -4.26 -19.86 9.02
CA MET A 268 -3.55 -19.76 7.75
C MET A 268 -3.98 -18.50 7.00
N VAL A 269 -3.02 -17.82 6.38
CA VAL A 269 -3.24 -16.60 5.62
C VAL A 269 -2.64 -16.74 4.23
N ILE A 270 -3.43 -16.44 3.20
CA ILE A 270 -2.99 -16.36 1.81
C ILE A 270 -2.80 -14.89 1.43
N PHE A 271 -1.67 -14.57 0.79
CA PHE A 271 -1.41 -13.25 0.21
C PHE A 271 -1.48 -13.32 -1.30
N THR A 272 -2.38 -12.56 -1.90
CA THR A 272 -2.77 -12.74 -3.30
C THR A 272 -3.17 -11.43 -3.97
N ASP A 273 -3.02 -11.35 -5.29
CA ASP A 273 -3.68 -10.30 -6.07
C ASP A 273 -5.16 -10.69 -6.30
N VAL A 274 -6.00 -9.72 -6.68
CA VAL A 274 -7.43 -9.98 -6.93
C VAL A 274 -7.66 -11.01 -8.04
N ASP A 275 -6.73 -11.12 -8.99
CA ASP A 275 -6.80 -12.02 -10.13
C ASP A 275 -6.06 -13.34 -9.90
N ASP A 276 -5.59 -13.60 -8.67
CA ASP A 276 -4.95 -14.85 -8.30
C ASP A 276 -5.83 -15.65 -7.35
N VAL A 277 -6.01 -16.93 -7.68
CA VAL A 277 -6.77 -17.87 -6.84
C VAL A 277 -6.02 -19.18 -6.70
N LEU A 278 -6.04 -19.76 -5.50
CA LEU A 278 -5.59 -21.12 -5.29
C LEU A 278 -6.76 -22.05 -5.59
N LEU A 279 -6.61 -22.90 -6.59
CA LEU A 279 -7.59 -23.91 -6.97
C LEU A 279 -6.97 -25.30 -6.81
N PRO A 280 -7.80 -26.36 -6.74
CA PRO A 280 -7.33 -27.72 -6.92
C PRO A 280 -6.55 -27.87 -8.23
N LEU A 281 -5.54 -28.74 -8.24
CA LEU A 281 -4.74 -29.05 -9.45
C LEU A 281 -5.62 -29.46 -10.64
N ASN A 282 -6.73 -30.15 -10.35
CA ASN A 282 -7.79 -30.40 -11.31
C ASN A 282 -9.02 -29.57 -10.90
N PRO A 283 -9.33 -28.45 -11.58
CA PRO A 283 -10.49 -27.61 -11.27
C PRO A 283 -11.85 -28.30 -11.40
N MET A 284 -11.89 -29.53 -11.93
CA MET A 284 -13.09 -30.37 -11.92
C MET A 284 -13.32 -31.10 -10.59
N ASN A 285 -12.28 -31.31 -9.78
CA ASN A 285 -12.40 -31.91 -8.44
C ASN A 285 -12.31 -30.83 -7.36
N LEU A 286 -13.45 -30.24 -7.02
CA LEU A 286 -13.54 -29.15 -6.03
C LEU A 286 -13.39 -29.60 -4.57
N ASN A 287 -13.35 -30.90 -4.30
CA ASN A 287 -13.16 -31.42 -2.94
C ASN A 287 -11.72 -31.23 -2.45
N ASP A 288 -10.75 -31.17 -3.36
CA ASP A 288 -9.32 -30.97 -3.06
C ASP A 288 -8.97 -29.47 -3.02
N GLY A 289 -9.82 -28.67 -2.37
CA GLY A 289 -9.67 -27.21 -2.30
C GLY A 289 -8.41 -26.73 -1.56
N PRO A 290 -8.16 -25.41 -1.50
CA PRO A 290 -7.03 -24.81 -0.79
C PRO A 290 -6.77 -25.35 0.61
N LEU A 291 -7.82 -25.57 1.41
CA LEU A 291 -7.68 -26.11 2.75
C LEU A 291 -7.05 -27.51 2.75
N ALA A 292 -7.50 -28.41 1.86
CA ALA A 292 -6.94 -29.76 1.75
C ALA A 292 -5.45 -29.71 1.34
N ILE A 293 -5.12 -28.86 0.35
CA ILE A 293 -3.72 -28.64 -0.08
C ILE A 293 -2.87 -28.14 1.10
N ILE A 294 -3.36 -27.16 1.85
CA ILE A 294 -2.64 -26.58 2.98
C ILE A 294 -2.47 -27.59 4.12
N GLU A 295 -3.52 -28.35 4.43
CA GLU A 295 -3.49 -29.39 5.47
C GLU A 295 -2.45 -30.47 5.14
N ASP A 296 -2.40 -30.93 3.89
CA ASP A 296 -1.42 -31.94 3.46
C ASP A 296 0.01 -31.41 3.47
N LEU A 297 0.22 -30.17 3.00
CA LEU A 297 1.52 -29.51 3.09
C LEU A 297 1.97 -29.30 4.53
N THR A 298 1.04 -28.98 5.44
CA THR A 298 1.35 -28.78 6.87
C THR A 298 1.68 -30.09 7.57
N LYS A 299 1.02 -31.20 7.19
CA LYS A 299 1.37 -32.55 7.66
C LYS A 299 2.76 -32.98 7.18
N GLU A 300 3.09 -32.72 5.92
CA GLU A 300 4.40 -33.05 5.34
C GLU A 300 5.52 -32.17 5.91
N HIS A 301 5.23 -30.90 6.20
CA HIS A 301 6.20 -29.93 6.68
C HIS A 301 5.73 -29.24 7.97
N PRO A 302 5.77 -29.94 9.12
CA PRO A 302 5.23 -29.42 10.38
C PRO A 302 5.97 -28.17 10.91
N GLN A 303 7.22 -27.94 10.47
CA GLN A 303 8.03 -26.76 10.79
C GLN A 303 7.90 -25.61 9.77
N ALA A 304 7.04 -25.76 8.75
CA ALA A 304 6.83 -24.68 7.79
C ALA A 304 6.17 -23.47 8.48
N GLY A 305 6.82 -22.31 8.40
CA GLY A 305 6.17 -21.03 8.70
C GLY A 305 5.39 -20.53 7.48
N SER A 306 5.82 -20.92 6.29
CA SER A 306 5.24 -20.48 5.02
C SER A 306 5.46 -21.47 3.90
N PHE A 307 4.57 -21.38 2.90
CA PHE A 307 4.61 -22.12 1.65
C PHE A 307 4.67 -21.15 0.48
N LEU A 308 5.64 -21.33 -0.42
CA LEU A 308 5.73 -20.61 -1.68
C LEU A 308 5.18 -21.48 -2.80
N LEU A 309 4.06 -21.08 -3.38
CA LEU A 309 3.43 -21.78 -4.49
C LEU A 309 3.71 -21.00 -5.78
N GLU A 310 4.01 -21.72 -6.85
CA GLU A 310 4.22 -21.11 -8.17
C GLU A 310 2.91 -20.67 -8.80
N HIS A 311 2.99 -19.75 -9.77
CA HIS A 311 1.87 -19.33 -10.59
C HIS A 311 1.79 -20.14 -11.88
N ALA A 312 0.58 -20.48 -12.28
CA ALA A 312 0.28 -20.93 -13.62
C ALA A 312 -0.60 -19.87 -14.29
N ASN A 313 -0.11 -19.31 -15.41
CA ASN A 313 -0.80 -18.21 -16.05
C ASN A 313 -1.96 -18.75 -16.87
N THR A 314 -3.15 -18.24 -16.57
CA THR A 314 -4.37 -18.55 -17.31
C THR A 314 -4.97 -17.30 -17.90
N GLN A 315 -5.74 -17.50 -18.95
CA GLN A 315 -6.54 -16.46 -19.54
C GLN A 315 -8.00 -16.86 -19.49
N PHE A 316 -8.82 -15.91 -19.06
CA PHE A 316 -10.25 -15.97 -19.28
C PHE A 316 -10.70 -14.73 -20.06
N VAL A 317 -11.85 -14.84 -20.71
CA VAL A 317 -12.46 -13.75 -21.47
C VAL A 317 -13.85 -13.54 -20.91
N LEU A 318 -14.08 -12.40 -20.26
CA LEU A 318 -15.42 -12.04 -19.81
C LEU A 318 -16.33 -11.90 -21.03
N SER A 319 -17.57 -12.36 -20.90
CA SER A 319 -18.55 -12.19 -21.96
C SER A 319 -18.85 -10.70 -22.16
N GLU A 320 -18.67 -10.22 -23.38
CA GLU A 320 -19.19 -8.92 -23.84
C GLU A 320 -20.69 -9.07 -24.12
N ASN A 321 -21.48 -9.17 -23.06
CA ASN A 321 -22.92 -9.16 -23.22
C ASN A 321 -23.37 -7.73 -23.54
N ASN A 322 -24.08 -7.55 -24.65
CA ASN A 322 -24.74 -6.28 -25.03
C ASN A 322 -25.90 -5.88 -24.09
N VAL A 323 -26.19 -6.72 -23.10
CA VAL A 323 -27.22 -6.52 -22.08
C VAL A 323 -26.72 -5.52 -21.03
N GLU A 324 -27.63 -4.84 -20.35
CA GLU A 324 -27.30 -3.93 -19.25
C GLU A 324 -26.41 -4.62 -18.19
N PRO A 325 -25.29 -3.99 -17.79
CA PRO A 325 -24.33 -4.54 -16.83
C PRO A 325 -24.89 -4.49 -15.41
N THR A 326 -25.78 -5.40 -15.06
CA THR A 326 -26.32 -5.57 -13.72
C THR A 326 -25.76 -6.84 -13.07
N LEU A 327 -25.81 -6.94 -11.74
CA LEU A 327 -25.42 -8.17 -11.04
C LEU A 327 -26.32 -9.36 -11.42
N LYS A 328 -27.62 -9.11 -11.64
CA LYS A 328 -28.59 -10.12 -12.05
C LYS A 328 -28.26 -10.75 -13.41
N ASN A 329 -27.66 -9.99 -14.32
CA ASN A 329 -27.27 -10.46 -15.65
C ASN A 329 -25.85 -11.06 -15.69
N PHE A 330 -25.15 -11.09 -14.56
CA PHE A 330 -23.80 -11.64 -14.45
C PHE A 330 -23.82 -13.11 -14.07
N ASN A 331 -22.88 -13.88 -14.65
CA ASN A 331 -22.66 -15.29 -14.35
C ASN A 331 -21.18 -15.65 -14.57
N PHE A 332 -20.82 -16.86 -14.14
CA PHE A 332 -19.46 -17.38 -14.17
C PHE A 332 -19.18 -18.33 -15.35
N ASP A 333 -20.07 -18.39 -16.36
CA ASP A 333 -19.92 -19.34 -17.46
C ASP A 333 -18.68 -19.09 -18.32
N PHE A 334 -18.14 -17.87 -18.29
CA PHE A 334 -16.89 -17.53 -18.96
C PHE A 334 -15.70 -18.38 -18.50
N LEU A 335 -15.72 -18.88 -17.26
CA LEU A 335 -14.66 -19.77 -16.73
C LEU A 335 -14.57 -21.09 -17.49
N LYS A 336 -15.67 -21.54 -18.12
CA LYS A 336 -15.67 -22.74 -18.97
C LYS A 336 -14.69 -22.61 -20.14
N ASN A 337 -14.40 -21.38 -20.56
CA ASN A 337 -13.53 -21.08 -21.70
C ASN A 337 -12.12 -20.67 -21.28
N THR A 338 -11.74 -20.89 -20.01
CA THR A 338 -10.38 -20.62 -19.52
C THR A 338 -9.35 -21.43 -20.30
N GLN A 339 -8.23 -20.80 -20.61
CA GLN A 339 -7.11 -21.41 -21.31
C GLN A 339 -5.82 -21.18 -20.54
N TRP A 340 -4.89 -22.11 -20.68
CA TRP A 340 -3.51 -21.84 -20.27
C TRP A 340 -2.92 -20.75 -21.18
N THR A 341 -2.08 -19.89 -20.60
CA THR A 341 -1.22 -18.97 -21.37
C THR A 341 0.27 -19.24 -21.17
N ALA A 342 0.61 -19.86 -20.04
CA ALA A 342 1.89 -20.50 -19.82
C ALA A 342 1.71 -21.56 -18.73
N SER A 343 2.07 -22.80 -19.03
CA SER A 343 2.24 -23.84 -18.02
C SER A 343 3.45 -23.53 -17.13
N CYS A 344 3.53 -24.19 -15.97
CA CYS A 344 4.65 -24.04 -15.04
C CYS A 344 5.99 -24.45 -15.69
N LYS A 345 6.73 -23.47 -16.23
CA LYS A 345 8.10 -23.66 -16.75
C LYS A 345 9.12 -23.32 -15.66
N VAL A 346 10.13 -24.18 -15.49
CA VAL A 346 11.12 -24.16 -14.39
C VAL A 346 11.92 -22.85 -14.24
N LYS A 347 11.93 -21.94 -15.22
CA LYS A 347 12.68 -20.67 -15.13
C LYS A 347 11.80 -19.51 -14.62
N ARG A 348 12.05 -19.13 -13.35
CA ARG A 348 11.62 -17.87 -12.68
C ARG A 348 10.12 -17.58 -12.75
N ILE A 349 9.29 -18.51 -12.30
CA ILE A 349 7.86 -18.25 -12.08
C ILE A 349 7.70 -17.37 -10.83
N PRO A 350 6.87 -16.31 -10.87
CA PRO A 350 6.39 -15.62 -9.68
C PRO A 350 5.73 -16.61 -8.70
N THR A 351 5.87 -16.35 -7.41
CA THR A 351 5.29 -17.19 -6.35
C THR A 351 4.20 -16.43 -5.60
N ARG A 352 3.23 -17.13 -5.01
CA ARG A 352 2.37 -16.63 -3.94
C ARG A 352 2.72 -17.28 -2.62
N VAL A 353 2.41 -16.59 -1.54
CA VAL A 353 2.76 -17.01 -0.19
C VAL A 353 1.51 -17.38 0.59
N ILE A 354 1.55 -18.56 1.19
CA ILE A 354 0.65 -18.98 2.26
C ILE A 354 1.48 -19.01 3.53
N VAL A 355 0.99 -18.43 4.62
CA VAL A 355 1.69 -18.46 5.92
C VAL A 355 0.80 -19.03 7.00
N ASN A 356 1.44 -19.66 7.98
CA ASN A 356 0.82 -19.81 9.29
C ASN A 356 1.00 -18.49 10.04
N ALA A 357 -0.10 -17.85 10.43
CA ALA A 357 -0.08 -16.49 10.97
C ALA A 357 0.83 -16.35 12.20
N SER A 358 0.90 -17.39 13.03
CA SER A 358 1.67 -17.41 14.28
C SER A 358 3.18 -17.60 14.09
N ARG A 359 3.65 -17.93 12.87
CA ARG A 359 5.03 -18.38 12.60
C ARG A 359 5.87 -17.38 11.81
N VAL A 360 5.25 -16.28 11.37
CA VAL A 360 5.86 -15.29 10.47
C VAL A 360 5.59 -13.90 11.01
N ASP A 361 6.57 -13.01 10.94
CA ASP A 361 6.41 -11.60 11.30
C ASP A 361 6.27 -10.70 10.08
N THR A 362 6.90 -11.04 8.95
CA THR A 362 6.76 -10.25 7.73
C THR A 362 6.64 -11.11 6.48
N VAL A 363 5.97 -10.56 5.47
CA VAL A 363 5.64 -11.28 4.24
C VAL A 363 5.71 -10.32 3.06
N ASN A 364 6.13 -10.87 1.92
CA ASN A 364 6.00 -10.28 0.60
C ASN A 364 5.05 -11.18 -0.19
N MET A 365 4.29 -10.62 -1.14
CA MET A 365 3.42 -11.42 -2.01
C MET A 365 4.13 -12.56 -2.73
N HIS A 366 5.46 -12.47 -2.92
CA HIS A 366 6.28 -13.44 -3.64
C HIS A 366 7.24 -14.23 -2.76
N GLU A 367 7.51 -13.78 -1.54
CA GLU A 367 8.44 -14.48 -0.64
C GLU A 367 8.10 -14.19 0.81
N THR A 368 8.52 -15.07 1.71
CA THR A 368 8.43 -14.77 3.14
C THR A 368 9.50 -13.75 3.50
N GLY A 369 9.15 -12.80 4.36
CA GLY A 369 10.13 -11.91 4.97
C GLY A 369 10.77 -12.60 6.17
N ASN A 370 10.42 -12.14 7.37
CA ASN A 370 11.00 -12.60 8.62
C ASN A 370 10.18 -13.77 9.18
N LEU A 371 10.80 -14.96 9.21
CA LEU A 371 10.29 -16.14 9.89
C LEU A 371 10.66 -16.08 11.38
N ARG A 372 9.75 -16.55 12.24
CA ARG A 372 10.08 -16.72 13.66
C ARG A 372 11.05 -17.88 13.85
N LEU A 373 11.84 -17.81 14.92
CA LEU A 373 12.86 -18.81 15.23
C LEU A 373 12.28 -20.23 15.24
N GLY A 374 12.95 -21.15 14.54
CA GLY A 374 12.55 -22.56 14.45
C GLY A 374 11.60 -22.89 13.29
N TYR A 375 11.17 -21.89 12.51
CA TYR A 375 10.34 -22.10 11.33
C TYR A 375 11.08 -21.81 10.03
N LEU A 376 10.64 -22.48 8.96
CA LEU A 376 11.26 -22.41 7.65
C LEU A 376 10.26 -22.14 6.54
N GLN A 377 10.73 -21.57 5.44
CA GLN A 377 9.97 -21.42 4.21
C GLN A 377 10.10 -22.68 3.37
N VAL A 378 8.96 -23.20 2.89
CA VAL A 378 8.92 -24.36 2.00
C VAL A 378 8.49 -23.92 0.61
N ARG A 379 9.28 -24.26 -0.41
CA ARG A 379 8.86 -24.09 -1.80
C ARG A 379 8.05 -25.30 -2.25
N VAL A 380 6.82 -25.07 -2.68
CA VAL A 380 5.90 -26.10 -3.14
C VAL A 380 6.07 -26.29 -4.65
N PRO A 381 6.36 -27.52 -5.12
CA PRO A 381 6.39 -27.80 -6.55
C PRO A 381 5.01 -27.58 -7.19
N CYS A 382 4.95 -26.99 -8.39
CA CYS A 382 3.68 -26.71 -9.08
C CYS A 382 2.75 -27.93 -9.24
N ARG A 383 3.31 -29.16 -9.32
CA ARG A 383 2.54 -30.42 -9.36
C ARG A 383 1.84 -30.80 -8.06
N LYS A 384 2.19 -30.17 -6.93
CA LYS A 384 1.52 -30.34 -5.63
C LYS A 384 0.51 -29.22 -5.36
N GLY A 385 0.76 -28.02 -5.88
CA GLY A 385 -0.15 -26.89 -5.81
C GLY A 385 0.42 -25.68 -6.53
N HIS A 386 -0.44 -24.90 -7.15
CA HIS A 386 -0.09 -23.64 -7.81
C HIS A 386 -1.27 -22.68 -7.80
N PHE A 387 -0.98 -21.38 -7.87
CA PHE A 387 -1.98 -20.35 -8.06
C PHE A 387 -2.34 -20.24 -9.54
N TYR A 388 -3.62 -20.05 -9.81
CA TYR A 388 -4.13 -19.71 -11.13
C TYR A 388 -4.13 -18.19 -11.23
N HIS A 389 -3.23 -17.65 -12.05
CA HIS A 389 -3.21 -16.23 -12.35
C HIS A 389 -4.19 -15.97 -13.49
N LEU A 390 -5.39 -15.53 -13.13
CA LEU A 390 -6.54 -15.37 -14.01
C LEU A 390 -6.47 -14.02 -14.75
N ARG A 391 -5.60 -13.92 -15.77
CA ARG A 391 -5.48 -12.69 -16.54
C ARG A 391 -6.62 -12.53 -17.54
N HIS A 392 -7.06 -11.29 -17.67
CA HIS A 392 -7.98 -10.88 -18.71
C HIS A 392 -7.27 -10.00 -19.73
N THR A 393 -6.58 -10.64 -20.65
CA THR A 393 -5.93 -9.94 -21.76
C THR A 393 -6.77 -10.12 -23.02
N PHE A 394 -7.57 -9.13 -23.41
CA PHE A 394 -8.28 -9.17 -24.70
C PHE A 394 -7.34 -9.17 -25.92
N LYS A 395 -6.09 -8.73 -25.73
CA LYS A 395 -5.15 -8.47 -26.83
C LYS A 395 -4.24 -9.65 -27.18
N ASN A 396 -4.03 -10.57 -26.25
CA ASN A 396 -3.11 -11.70 -26.45
C ASN A 396 -3.87 -12.99 -26.14
N LYS A 397 -4.57 -13.54 -27.12
CA LYS A 397 -4.97 -14.96 -27.06
C LYS A 397 -3.70 -15.78 -27.25
N ALA A 398 -3.34 -16.60 -26.26
CA ALA A 398 -2.28 -17.57 -26.47
C ALA A 398 -2.73 -18.54 -27.58
N PHE A 399 -2.06 -18.50 -28.73
CA PHE A 399 -2.37 -19.42 -29.84
C PHE A 399 -1.82 -20.81 -29.49
N GLY A 400 -2.72 -21.81 -29.45
CA GLY A 400 -2.33 -23.22 -29.40
C GLY A 400 -2.17 -23.85 -28.01
N GLU A 401 -2.65 -23.22 -26.94
CA GLU A 401 -2.61 -23.81 -25.60
C GLU A 401 -3.91 -24.55 -25.22
N THR A 402 -3.76 -25.59 -24.40
CA THR A 402 -4.85 -26.48 -23.95
C THR A 402 -5.86 -25.75 -23.06
N ARG A 403 -7.15 -26.02 -23.28
CA ARG A 403 -8.26 -25.54 -22.45
C ARG A 403 -8.12 -26.05 -21.01
N VAL A 404 -8.46 -25.20 -20.04
CA VAL A 404 -8.64 -25.58 -18.64
C VAL A 404 -10.13 -25.74 -18.40
N ASP A 405 -10.58 -26.97 -18.18
CA ASP A 405 -11.99 -27.19 -17.86
C ASP A 405 -12.29 -26.76 -16.43
N MET A 406 -12.96 -25.61 -16.28
CA MET A 406 -13.45 -25.08 -15.01
C MET A 406 -14.98 -25.16 -14.92
N SER A 407 -15.62 -26.08 -15.65
CA SER A 407 -17.08 -26.20 -15.68
C SER A 407 -17.69 -26.52 -14.32
N ALA A 408 -17.03 -27.36 -13.52
CA ALA A 408 -17.47 -27.65 -12.15
C ALA A 408 -17.42 -26.40 -11.26
N LEU A 409 -16.32 -25.63 -11.34
CA LEU A 409 -16.19 -24.36 -10.63
C LEU A 409 -17.27 -23.37 -11.06
N ALA A 410 -17.46 -23.17 -12.36
CA ALA A 410 -18.50 -22.28 -12.89
C ALA A 410 -19.90 -22.67 -12.39
N ALA A 411 -20.23 -23.97 -12.38
CA ALA A 411 -21.50 -24.46 -11.87
C ALA A 411 -21.68 -24.17 -10.37
N LYS A 412 -20.64 -24.41 -9.55
CA LYS A 412 -20.65 -24.10 -8.11
C LYS A 412 -20.86 -22.60 -7.87
N LEU A 413 -20.10 -21.75 -8.57
CA LEU A 413 -20.20 -20.30 -8.44
C LEU A 413 -21.56 -19.76 -8.89
N ASN A 414 -22.11 -20.25 -10.00
CA ASN A 414 -23.44 -19.85 -10.46
C ASN A 414 -24.54 -20.23 -9.45
N ALA A 415 -24.45 -21.41 -8.84
CA ALA A 415 -25.40 -21.85 -7.81
C ALA A 415 -25.32 -20.96 -6.56
N GLN A 416 -24.10 -20.68 -6.08
CA GLN A 416 -23.84 -19.77 -4.97
C GLN A 416 -24.35 -18.35 -5.27
N TRP A 417 -24.05 -17.84 -6.46
CA TRP A 417 -24.42 -16.51 -6.91
C TRP A 417 -25.91 -16.28 -6.98
N LYS A 418 -26.69 -17.27 -7.42
CA LYS A 418 -28.14 -17.19 -7.41
C LYS A 418 -28.68 -16.92 -6.00
N GLY A 419 -28.22 -17.68 -5.01
CA GLY A 419 -28.58 -17.44 -3.62
C GLY A 419 -28.08 -16.08 -3.10
N ARG A 420 -26.93 -15.61 -3.61
CA ARG A 420 -26.36 -14.32 -3.23
C ARG A 420 -27.15 -13.13 -3.77
N LEU A 421 -27.64 -13.22 -5.01
CA LEU A 421 -28.50 -12.22 -5.62
C LEU A 421 -29.79 -12.03 -4.81
N GLU A 422 -30.38 -13.14 -4.34
CA GLU A 422 -31.62 -13.13 -3.56
C GLU A 422 -31.41 -12.60 -2.13
N ASN A 423 -30.37 -13.07 -1.43
CA ASN A 423 -30.19 -12.81 0.00
C ASN A 423 -29.29 -11.62 0.35
N THR A 424 -28.42 -11.19 -0.58
CA THR A 424 -27.36 -10.20 -0.29
C THR A 424 -27.54 -8.93 -1.08
N PHE A 425 -27.85 -9.08 -2.36
CA PHE A 425 -27.80 -7.98 -3.32
C PHE A 425 -29.18 -7.47 -3.73
N GLY A 426 -30.28 -7.87 -3.08
CA GLY A 426 -31.66 -7.57 -3.48
C GLY A 426 -31.85 -6.29 -4.32
N GLU A 427 -31.66 -5.12 -3.70
CA GLU A 427 -31.79 -3.81 -4.38
C GLU A 427 -30.67 -3.52 -5.40
N LEU A 428 -29.41 -3.86 -5.07
CA LEU A 428 -28.24 -3.65 -5.93
C LEU A 428 -28.26 -4.55 -7.18
N SER A 429 -29.04 -5.63 -7.15
CA SER A 429 -29.03 -6.68 -8.17
C SER A 429 -29.41 -6.17 -9.55
N SER A 430 -30.30 -5.18 -9.59
CA SER A 430 -30.90 -4.61 -10.78
C SER A 430 -30.40 -3.19 -11.08
N THR A 431 -29.49 -2.65 -10.26
CA THR A 431 -28.84 -1.37 -10.53
C THR A 431 -27.91 -1.50 -11.74
N ALA A 432 -27.98 -0.54 -12.66
CA ALA A 432 -27.04 -0.45 -13.76
C ALA A 432 -25.64 -0.11 -13.22
N LEU A 433 -24.69 -1.02 -13.43
CA LEU A 433 -23.29 -0.82 -13.05
C LEU A 433 -22.49 -0.25 -14.22
N GLU A 434 -21.26 0.18 -13.95
CA GLU A 434 -20.35 0.58 -15.01
C GLU A 434 -19.99 -0.62 -15.91
N LYS A 435 -19.95 -0.37 -17.22
CA LYS A 435 -19.45 -1.37 -18.17
C LYS A 435 -17.95 -1.55 -17.97
N THR A 436 -17.51 -2.80 -17.90
CA THR A 436 -16.10 -3.18 -18.04
C THR A 436 -15.57 -2.60 -19.36
N SER A 437 -14.53 -1.76 -19.30
CA SER A 437 -13.94 -1.15 -20.49
C SER A 437 -12.42 -1.21 -20.44
N THR A 438 -11.86 -1.90 -21.44
CA THR A 438 -10.41 -2.08 -21.59
C THR A 438 -9.72 -0.98 -22.35
N GLU A 439 -10.50 -0.17 -23.06
CA GLU A 439 -9.98 1.03 -23.70
C GLU A 439 -9.42 2.01 -22.67
N SER A 440 -9.99 1.99 -21.46
CA SER A 440 -9.64 2.84 -20.33
C SER A 440 -8.25 2.57 -19.72
N PHE A 441 -7.57 1.49 -20.13
CA PHE A 441 -6.22 1.15 -19.69
C PHE A 441 -5.17 1.29 -20.78
N LYS A 442 -5.52 1.56 -22.05
CA LYS A 442 -4.52 1.69 -23.14
C LYS A 442 -3.44 2.75 -22.85
N ASP A 443 -3.83 3.89 -22.26
CA ASP A 443 -2.90 4.95 -21.89
C ASP A 443 -2.07 4.58 -20.65
N PHE A 444 -2.68 3.90 -19.69
CA PHE A 444 -2.00 3.39 -18.50
C PHE A 444 -0.97 2.32 -18.87
N ASP A 445 -1.36 1.37 -19.73
CA ASP A 445 -0.51 0.33 -20.32
C ASP A 445 0.66 0.99 -21.06
N ARG A 446 0.40 1.95 -21.95
CA ARG A 446 1.46 2.67 -22.70
C ARG A 446 2.43 3.39 -21.77
N CYS A 447 1.92 4.04 -20.73
CA CYS A 447 2.77 4.70 -19.74
C CYS A 447 3.61 3.67 -18.97
N THR A 448 3.00 2.56 -18.55
CA THR A 448 3.69 1.48 -17.83
C THR A 448 4.75 0.82 -18.72
N GLU A 449 4.44 0.57 -20.00
CA GLU A 449 5.39 0.07 -21.01
C GLU A 449 6.56 1.04 -21.21
N SER A 450 6.29 2.35 -21.19
CA SER A 450 7.34 3.38 -21.30
C SER A 450 8.26 3.40 -20.08
N ILE A 451 7.68 3.30 -18.87
CA ILE A 451 8.43 3.17 -17.62
C ILE A 451 9.26 1.88 -17.65
N ASP A 452 8.67 0.74 -18.03
CA ASP A 452 9.38 -0.53 -18.12
C ASP A 452 10.54 -0.46 -19.12
N ALA A 453 10.34 0.16 -20.29
CA ALA A 453 11.40 0.37 -21.27
C ALA A 453 12.54 1.24 -20.73
N GLU A 454 12.24 2.23 -19.90
CA GLU A 454 13.23 3.06 -19.22
C GLU A 454 13.97 2.26 -18.13
N LEU A 455 13.25 1.47 -17.33
CA LEU A 455 13.82 0.60 -16.30
C LEU A 455 14.80 -0.43 -16.89
N TRP A 456 14.45 -1.04 -18.03
CA TRP A 456 15.33 -1.97 -18.74
C TRP A 456 16.61 -1.30 -19.27
N LYS A 457 16.55 -0.02 -19.64
CA LYS A 457 17.73 0.75 -20.10
C LYS A 457 18.59 1.24 -18.94
N LEU A 458 17.99 1.63 -17.82
CA LEU A 458 18.68 2.22 -16.67
C LEU A 458 19.28 1.17 -15.70
N SER A 459 19.12 -0.13 -15.96
CA SER A 459 19.47 -1.19 -15.01
C SER A 459 18.86 -0.98 -13.60
N ALA A 460 17.78 -0.21 -13.54
CA ALA A 460 17.08 0.12 -12.30
C ALA A 460 15.97 -0.92 -12.06
N SER A 461 15.97 -1.56 -10.90
CA SER A 461 14.84 -2.38 -10.49
C SER A 461 13.63 -1.49 -10.20
N ARG A 462 12.55 -1.60 -10.99
CA ARG A 462 11.11 -1.42 -10.65
C ARG A 462 10.62 -0.35 -9.64
N CYS A 463 11.36 0.70 -9.36
CA CYS A 463 10.94 1.71 -8.36
C CYS A 463 10.30 2.95 -8.96
N LEU A 464 10.32 3.09 -10.29
CA LEU A 464 9.38 3.96 -10.98
C LEU A 464 8.00 3.30 -10.93
N THR A 465 7.23 3.67 -9.93
CA THR A 465 5.86 3.18 -9.77
C THR A 465 4.98 3.79 -10.85
N ALA A 466 3.99 3.05 -11.32
CA ALA A 466 2.93 3.56 -12.20
C ALA A 466 2.10 4.71 -11.59
N ASN A 467 2.53 5.28 -10.45
CA ASN A 467 1.96 6.48 -9.82
C ASN A 467 2.08 7.71 -10.71
N VAL A 468 3.01 7.71 -11.67
CA VAL A 468 3.05 8.71 -12.75
C VAL A 468 2.10 8.36 -13.90
N CYS A 469 1.68 7.10 -13.99
CA CYS A 469 0.75 6.62 -14.98
C CYS A 469 -0.68 6.79 -14.50
N PHE A 470 -1.28 7.88 -14.94
CA PHE A 470 -2.72 8.09 -14.84
C PHE A 470 -3.35 7.81 -16.20
N SER A 471 -4.52 7.19 -16.18
CA SER A 471 -5.40 7.23 -17.36
C SER A 471 -5.71 8.69 -17.64
N ARG A 472 -5.24 9.22 -18.79
CA ARG A 472 -5.55 10.59 -19.23
C ARG A 472 -7.01 10.74 -19.65
N ILE A 473 -7.69 9.62 -19.91
CA ILE A 473 -9.13 9.58 -20.12
C ILE A 473 -9.80 9.94 -18.80
N THR A 474 -10.42 11.12 -18.76
CA THR A 474 -11.33 11.54 -17.70
C THR A 474 -12.43 10.50 -17.56
N ARG A 475 -12.32 9.66 -16.54
CA ARG A 475 -13.36 8.70 -16.21
C ARG A 475 -14.47 9.49 -15.51
N ASN A 476 -15.64 9.61 -16.15
CA ASN A 476 -16.85 10.02 -15.47
C ASN A 476 -17.41 8.84 -14.65
N VAL A 477 -16.56 8.30 -13.79
CA VAL A 477 -16.82 7.17 -12.89
C VAL A 477 -16.94 7.77 -11.50
N ASP A 478 -18.08 7.55 -10.86
CA ASP A 478 -18.26 7.96 -9.47
C ASP A 478 -17.37 7.06 -8.61
N CYS A 479 -16.52 7.66 -7.78
CA CYS A 479 -15.53 6.95 -6.99
C CYS A 479 -15.57 7.36 -5.53
N VAL A 480 -15.18 6.41 -4.69
CA VAL A 480 -14.97 6.58 -3.26
C VAL A 480 -13.48 6.40 -3.01
N ALA A 481 -12.88 7.34 -2.29
CA ALA A 481 -11.47 7.30 -1.96
C ALA A 481 -11.22 7.66 -0.50
N LEU A 482 -10.10 7.17 0.03
CA LEU A 482 -9.73 7.38 1.41
C LEU A 482 -9.04 8.74 1.57
N GLN A 483 -9.62 9.62 2.38
CA GLN A 483 -8.94 10.80 2.91
C GLN A 483 -8.24 10.42 4.21
N SER A 484 -7.04 10.96 4.42
CA SER A 484 -6.23 10.62 5.58
C SER A 484 -5.53 11.84 6.15
N ASN A 485 -5.59 11.97 7.46
CA ASN A 485 -5.01 13.05 8.23
C ASN A 485 -3.89 12.49 9.09
N TYR A 486 -2.74 13.16 9.06
CA TYR A 486 -1.56 12.77 9.80
C TYR A 486 -1.23 13.78 10.89
N SER A 487 -0.64 13.28 11.95
CA SER A 487 -0.05 14.06 13.02
C SER A 487 1.46 13.82 13.01
N PHE A 488 2.24 14.82 13.39
CA PHE A 488 3.67 14.64 13.53
C PHE A 488 4.18 15.29 14.80
N ALA A 489 5.29 14.76 15.30
CA ALA A 489 6.04 15.34 16.39
C ALA A 489 7.52 15.41 16.03
N LYS A 490 8.15 16.55 16.31
CA LYS A 490 9.60 16.69 16.19
C LYS A 490 10.22 16.10 17.45
N THR A 491 11.21 15.23 17.30
CA THR A 491 11.84 14.54 18.43
C THR A 491 13.35 14.65 18.25
N GLY A 492 13.97 15.56 18.99
CA GLY A 492 15.36 15.94 18.74
C GLY A 492 15.53 16.58 17.36
N GLU A 493 16.37 15.99 16.51
CA GLU A 493 16.57 16.41 15.12
C GLU A 493 15.68 15.67 14.11
N ASP A 494 14.98 14.62 14.57
CA ASP A 494 14.16 13.74 13.75
C ASP A 494 12.66 14.01 13.97
N PHE A 495 11.81 13.26 13.29
CA PHE A 495 10.36 13.36 13.37
C PHE A 495 9.73 11.98 13.58
N VAL A 496 8.54 11.95 14.15
CA VAL A 496 7.66 10.78 14.11
C VAL A 496 6.34 11.24 13.51
N ILE A 497 5.89 10.56 12.45
CA ILE A 497 4.63 10.84 11.76
C ILE A 497 3.69 9.66 11.99
N GLY A 498 2.43 9.91 12.29
CA GLY A 498 1.43 8.87 12.51
C GLY A 498 0.09 9.24 11.90
N LEU A 499 -0.64 8.22 11.44
CA LEU A 499 -2.01 8.37 10.98
C LEU A 499 -2.91 8.73 12.17
N ASN A 500 -3.60 9.86 12.07
CA ASN A 500 -4.53 10.33 13.11
C ASN A 500 -5.95 9.83 12.82
N ARG A 501 -6.45 10.11 11.61
CA ARG A 501 -7.80 9.70 11.18
C ARG A 501 -7.84 9.47 9.69
N SER A 502 -8.68 8.53 9.27
CA SER A 502 -8.98 8.29 7.87
C SER A 502 -10.47 7.99 7.65
N GLU A 503 -11.00 8.48 6.54
CA GLU A 503 -12.40 8.29 6.17
C GLU A 503 -12.59 8.21 4.67
N PHE A 504 -13.60 7.44 4.25
CA PHE A 504 -13.96 7.32 2.84
C PHE A 504 -14.82 8.51 2.43
N ILE A 505 -14.40 9.24 1.40
CA ILE A 505 -15.08 10.39 0.83
C ILE A 505 -15.38 10.17 -0.64
N LYS A 506 -16.26 11.00 -1.23
CA LYS A 506 -16.41 11.06 -2.68
C LYS A 506 -15.10 11.56 -3.31
N SER A 507 -14.55 10.78 -4.23
CA SER A 507 -13.29 11.08 -4.91
C SER A 507 -13.44 12.21 -5.93
N LYS A 508 -12.32 12.91 -6.19
CA LYS A 508 -12.15 13.74 -7.39
C LYS A 508 -12.23 12.89 -8.68
N PRO A 509 -12.43 13.51 -9.86
CA PRO A 509 -12.42 12.79 -11.14
C PRO A 509 -11.18 11.89 -11.28
N ASN A 510 -11.33 10.75 -11.96
CA ASN A 510 -10.31 9.69 -12.13
C ASN A 510 -10.01 8.82 -10.90
N CYS A 511 -10.85 8.90 -9.86
CA CYS A 511 -10.73 8.02 -8.69
C CYS A 511 -9.36 8.16 -8.00
N GLU A 512 -8.79 9.36 -7.98
CA GLU A 512 -7.55 9.61 -7.26
C GLU A 512 -7.85 9.91 -5.78
N ALA A 513 -7.19 9.17 -4.89
CA ALA A 513 -7.24 9.48 -3.47
C ALA A 513 -6.57 10.84 -3.18
N PRO A 514 -7.20 11.69 -2.35
CA PRO A 514 -6.65 13.00 -2.01
C PRO A 514 -5.26 12.87 -1.38
N LEU A 515 -4.46 13.92 -1.52
CA LEU A 515 -3.20 14.01 -0.78
C LEU A 515 -3.51 14.10 0.73
N PRO A 516 -2.77 13.38 1.58
CA PRO A 516 -2.96 13.49 3.02
C PRO A 516 -2.59 14.87 3.56
N GLU A 517 -3.26 15.28 4.63
CA GLU A 517 -3.01 16.57 5.30
C GLU A 517 -2.42 16.36 6.68
N TYR A 518 -1.55 17.29 7.10
CA TYR A 518 -1.07 17.35 8.48
C TYR A 518 -2.04 18.19 9.32
N VAL A 519 -2.70 17.57 10.30
CA VAL A 519 -3.72 18.22 11.14
C VAL A 519 -3.19 18.63 12.52
N SER A 520 -2.05 18.10 12.93
CA SER A 520 -1.38 18.53 14.17
C SER A 520 0.13 18.33 14.10
N GLY A 521 0.82 19.05 14.98
CA GLY A 521 2.28 19.18 14.99
C GLY A 521 2.67 20.66 14.94
N ASN A 522 3.92 20.97 15.30
CA ASN A 522 4.41 22.35 15.21
C ASN A 522 4.71 22.68 13.74
N SER A 523 3.82 23.45 13.10
CA SER A 523 3.89 23.79 11.67
C SER A 523 5.19 24.47 11.24
N TYR A 524 5.93 25.07 12.17
CA TYR A 524 7.27 25.61 11.91
C TYR A 524 8.25 24.49 11.48
N PHE A 525 8.03 23.27 11.94
CA PHE A 525 8.86 22.10 11.63
C PHE A 525 8.14 21.11 10.70
N LEU A 526 7.33 21.58 9.75
CA LEU A 526 6.62 20.67 8.85
C LEU A 526 7.60 19.74 8.08
N PRO A 527 7.45 18.39 8.17
CA PRO A 527 8.41 17.40 7.67
C PRO A 527 8.70 17.44 6.16
#